data_AF-A0A1S3UHW6-F1
#
_entry.id   AF-A0A1S3UHW6-F1
#
_cell.length_a   1.000
_cell.length_b   1.000
_cell.length_c   1.000
_cell.angle_alpha   90.00
_cell.angle_beta   90.00
_cell.angle_gamma   90.00
#
_symmetry.space_group_name_H-M   'P 1'
#
loop_
_entity.id
_entity.type
_entity.pdbx_description
1 polymer ?
#
loop_
_entity_poly.entity_id
_entity_poly.type
_entity_poly.pdbx_seq_one_letter_code
_entity_poly.pdbx_strand_id
1 'polypeptide(L)'
;MAWRKGCEEVANSKPLFLTIYTVVIVGIVVSSFYVFSSIYSTNPSAAQSSAWLSSISSEDTRVTDQTLNVSRSATVPIVPTPFSWAQNERPRSIWDVPPTNKRMPPLSDFRLTKALVQQRVKDNVVIVTFGNYAFMDFILTWVKQLRNLEVSNFLVGAMDTKLLEALYWKGIPVFDMGSHMSTVDVGWGSPTFHKMGREKVILIDSILPFGFELLMCDTDMVWLKNPLPYLARYPEADILTSSDQVIPTVVDDSLEVWQEVSGAYNIGIFHWRPTESAKKLAKQWKEMLLADDKIWDQNGFNDILHNQLGPSVDDESRLVFAFDGKLKMGILPASIFCSGHTYFVQAMYQQLRLEPYAVHTTFQYGGTEGKRHRLREAMLFLDPPEYYNPPGGFLSFKPYIPKRLMLSGEHNVESHFTLVNYQIKQIRTALAIASLLNRTLVMPPLWCRIDRLWYGHPGILEGSMTRQPFLCPLDHVFEVNVMLKKLSEEEFGPQIDFREYSILDNPSLPSEVKKSWLDVQLCKEGTEGCDVSNDTTSVGGKLKFPKHSNEETFMKVFSSFKDIKVIKFSSVQDAFQGFTDKDREDKFRNRVKRYVGIWCCVPDQSLGHIYYDMYWDEKPGWKAIPPQTSQDDHPPW
;
A
#
# COMPACT_ATOMS: atom_id res chain seq x y z
N MET A 1 -46.37 22.59 -28.50
CA MET A 1 -47.04 21.56 -29.35
C MET A 1 -46.48 20.14 -29.14
N ALA A 2 -46.04 19.78 -27.92
CA ALA A 2 -45.59 18.41 -27.59
C ALA A 2 -46.50 17.69 -26.56
N TRP A 3 -47.32 18.42 -25.80
CA TRP A 3 -48.22 17.82 -24.81
C TRP A 3 -49.54 17.26 -25.34
N ARG A 4 -49.93 17.56 -26.58
CA ARG A 4 -51.16 16.98 -27.17
C ARG A 4 -50.97 15.59 -27.76
N LYS A 5 -49.74 15.15 -28.04
CA LYS A 5 -49.46 13.82 -28.61
C LYS A 5 -49.39 12.69 -27.56
N GLY A 6 -49.07 13.01 -26.30
CA GLY A 6 -48.98 11.99 -25.24
C GLY A 6 -50.34 11.51 -24.70
N CYS A 7 -51.39 12.33 -24.78
CA CYS A 7 -52.70 11.96 -24.24
C CYS A 7 -53.51 11.02 -25.17
N GLU A 8 -53.21 10.95 -26.47
CA GLU A 8 -53.90 10.04 -27.39
C GLU A 8 -53.34 8.61 -27.35
N GLU A 9 -52.09 8.42 -26.90
CA GLU A 9 -51.47 7.09 -26.74
C GLU A 9 -51.92 6.35 -25.47
N VAL A 10 -52.39 7.06 -24.43
CA VAL A 10 -52.83 6.44 -23.17
C VAL A 10 -54.24 5.83 -23.30
N ALA A 11 -55.07 6.35 -24.21
CA ALA A 11 -56.46 5.89 -24.41
C ALA A 11 -56.57 4.49 -25.04
N ASN A 12 -55.49 3.94 -25.63
CA ASN A 12 -55.47 2.63 -26.28
C ASN A 12 -54.62 1.57 -25.54
N SER A 13 -54.21 1.85 -24.30
CA SER A 13 -53.41 0.90 -23.51
C SER A 13 -54.32 -0.11 -22.77
N LYS A 14 -53.95 -1.40 -22.85
CA LYS A 14 -54.71 -2.51 -22.23
C LYS A 14 -54.87 -2.27 -20.71
N PRO A 15 -56.00 -2.67 -20.09
CA PRO A 15 -56.38 -2.30 -18.71
C PRO A 15 -55.31 -2.62 -17.64
N LEU A 16 -54.47 -3.61 -17.86
CA LEU A 16 -53.35 -3.98 -16.98
C LEU A 16 -52.33 -2.83 -16.79
N PHE A 17 -52.04 -2.06 -17.85
CA PHE A 17 -51.05 -0.98 -17.78
C PHE A 17 -51.58 0.24 -17.03
N LEU A 18 -52.88 0.53 -17.15
CA LEU A 18 -53.52 1.60 -16.39
C LEU A 18 -53.46 1.32 -14.88
N THR A 19 -53.63 0.07 -14.47
CA THR A 19 -53.54 -0.34 -13.05
C THR A 19 -52.13 -0.17 -12.51
N ILE A 20 -51.11 -0.56 -13.27
CA ILE A 20 -49.69 -0.41 -12.88
C ILE A 20 -49.32 1.07 -12.74
N TYR A 21 -49.67 1.91 -13.72
CA TYR A 21 -49.41 3.35 -13.63
C TYR A 21 -50.11 4.00 -12.44
N THR A 22 -51.36 3.59 -12.15
CA THR A 22 -52.11 4.10 -11.01
C THR A 22 -51.44 3.71 -9.68
N VAL A 23 -51.00 2.46 -9.53
CA VAL A 23 -50.31 1.98 -8.32
C VAL A 23 -48.98 2.69 -8.11
N VAL A 24 -48.21 2.92 -9.18
CA VAL A 24 -46.93 3.65 -9.11
C VAL A 24 -47.14 5.10 -8.69
N ILE A 25 -48.13 5.79 -9.28
CA ILE A 25 -48.42 7.19 -8.93
C ILE A 25 -48.90 7.30 -7.47
N VAL A 26 -49.80 6.40 -7.02
CA VAL A 26 -50.26 6.37 -5.63
C VAL A 26 -49.09 6.07 -4.67
N GLY A 27 -48.20 5.14 -5.03
CA GLY A 27 -47.00 4.83 -4.25
C GLY A 27 -46.05 6.01 -4.10
N ILE A 28 -45.85 6.80 -5.16
CA ILE A 28 -45.03 8.02 -5.13
C ILE A 28 -45.67 9.08 -4.22
N VAL A 29 -47.00 9.28 -4.30
CA VAL A 29 -47.71 10.26 -3.47
C VAL A 29 -47.66 9.87 -1.99
N VAL A 30 -47.92 8.60 -1.65
CA VAL A 30 -47.86 8.10 -0.27
C VAL A 30 -46.45 8.21 0.32
N SER A 31 -45.43 7.86 -0.47
CA SER A 31 -44.02 7.98 -0.04
C SER A 31 -43.62 9.44 0.18
N SER A 32 -44.12 10.35 -0.65
CA SER A 32 -43.87 11.79 -0.50
C SER A 32 -44.50 12.32 0.80
N PHE A 33 -45.73 11.93 1.13
CA PHE A 33 -46.37 12.31 2.39
C PHE A 33 -45.65 11.74 3.62
N TYR A 34 -45.11 10.52 3.54
CA TYR A 34 -44.34 9.92 4.63
C TYR A 34 -43.03 10.68 4.89
N VAL A 35 -42.28 11.02 3.83
CA VAL A 35 -41.03 11.79 3.94
C VAL A 35 -41.31 13.20 4.47
N PHE A 36 -42.32 13.90 3.98
CA PHE A 36 -42.66 15.24 4.49
C PHE A 36 -43.17 15.22 5.93
N SER A 37 -43.87 14.17 6.37
CA SER A 37 -44.29 13.99 7.76
C SER A 37 -43.09 13.76 8.71
N SER A 38 -42.09 12.99 8.26
CA SER A 38 -40.88 12.71 9.04
C SER A 38 -39.98 13.95 9.25
N ILE A 39 -40.00 14.88 8.30
CA ILE A 39 -39.17 16.10 8.34
C ILE A 39 -39.77 17.18 9.26
N TYR A 40 -41.09 17.16 9.49
CA TYR A 40 -41.78 18.18 10.29
C TYR A 40 -42.04 17.79 11.76
N SER A 41 -41.63 16.60 12.22
CA SER A 41 -41.90 16.14 13.60
C SER A 41 -40.78 16.43 14.62
N THR A 42 -39.64 16.99 14.22
CA THR A 42 -38.53 17.30 15.15
C THR A 42 -38.46 18.79 15.48
N ASN A 43 -38.97 19.16 16.66
CA ASN A 43 -38.69 20.45 17.29
C ASN A 43 -37.46 20.35 18.23
N PRO A 44 -36.54 21.32 18.23
CA PRO A 44 -35.31 21.28 19.03
C PRO A 44 -35.51 21.95 20.39
N SER A 45 -34.90 21.40 21.46
CA SER A 45 -34.73 22.15 22.71
C SER A 45 -33.37 21.91 23.37
N ALA A 46 -32.77 23.05 23.72
CA ALA A 46 -31.76 23.31 24.75
C ALA A 46 -30.32 22.81 24.56
N ALA A 47 -29.47 23.77 24.21
CA ALA A 47 -28.04 23.78 24.40
C ALA A 47 -27.64 23.73 25.87
N GLN A 48 -26.49 23.12 26.17
CA GLN A 48 -25.55 23.67 27.15
C GLN A 48 -24.11 23.28 26.79
N SER A 49 -23.34 24.33 26.54
CA SER A 49 -21.90 24.36 26.36
C SER A 49 -21.17 24.25 27.70
N SER A 50 -20.09 23.48 27.74
CA SER A 50 -18.90 23.88 28.49
C SER A 50 -17.66 23.22 27.88
N ALA A 51 -16.73 24.09 27.47
CA ALA A 51 -15.41 23.73 27.03
C ALA A 51 -14.49 23.63 28.24
N TRP A 52 -13.77 22.52 28.40
CA TRP A 52 -12.54 22.47 29.20
C TRP A 52 -11.49 21.61 28.48
N LEU A 53 -10.49 22.30 27.95
CA LEU A 53 -9.18 21.77 27.56
C LEU A 53 -8.31 21.70 28.82
N SER A 54 -7.59 20.59 29.04
CA SER A 54 -6.14 20.59 29.33
C SER A 54 -5.61 19.20 29.72
N SER A 55 -4.59 18.77 28.97
CA SER A 55 -3.36 18.07 29.39
C SER A 55 -3.38 17.15 30.63
N ILE A 56 -2.98 15.89 30.43
CA ILE A 56 -2.30 15.11 31.47
C ILE A 56 -1.01 14.51 30.90
N SER A 57 0.09 14.98 31.47
CA SER A 57 1.43 14.42 31.41
C SER A 57 1.56 13.22 32.35
N SER A 58 2.51 12.36 31.99
CA SER A 58 3.10 11.26 32.74
C SER A 58 3.29 11.52 34.23
N GLU A 59 2.96 10.53 35.06
CA GLU A 59 3.74 10.27 36.26
C GLU A 59 3.77 8.78 36.63
N ASP A 60 4.97 8.36 36.99
CA ASP A 60 5.44 7.06 37.46
C ASP A 60 4.73 6.65 38.77
N THR A 61 4.37 5.38 38.92
CA THR A 61 4.28 4.80 40.28
C THR A 61 4.59 3.30 40.24
N ARG A 62 5.78 2.95 40.72
CA ARG A 62 6.13 1.61 41.19
C ARG A 62 5.45 1.35 42.53
N VAL A 63 4.71 0.24 42.67
CA VAL A 63 4.53 -0.43 43.97
C VAL A 63 4.51 -1.96 43.77
N THR A 64 5.44 -2.57 44.50
CA THR A 64 5.65 -3.95 44.97
C THR A 64 4.49 -4.96 45.01
N ASP A 65 4.75 -6.11 44.40
CA ASP A 65 4.73 -7.48 44.94
C ASP A 65 3.93 -7.78 46.22
N GLN A 66 2.91 -8.63 46.11
CA GLN A 66 2.46 -9.54 47.19
C GLN A 66 1.99 -10.89 46.63
N THR A 67 2.78 -11.90 46.95
CA THR A 67 2.55 -13.34 46.85
C THR A 67 1.36 -13.82 47.69
N LEU A 68 0.53 -14.73 47.14
CA LEU A 68 -0.31 -15.63 47.93
C LEU A 68 -0.18 -17.07 47.44
N ASN A 69 0.47 -17.89 48.28
CA ASN A 69 0.49 -19.35 48.24
C ASN A 69 -0.84 -19.92 48.73
N VAL A 70 -1.44 -20.85 47.98
CA VAL A 70 -2.31 -21.89 48.57
C VAL A 70 -2.04 -23.23 47.87
N SER A 71 -1.53 -24.17 48.66
CA SER A 71 -1.36 -25.59 48.36
C SER A 71 -2.66 -26.38 48.54
N ARG A 72 -2.95 -27.36 47.69
CA ARG A 72 -3.64 -28.62 48.06
C ARG A 72 -3.37 -29.73 47.02
N SER A 73 -3.25 -30.95 47.54
CA SER A 73 -2.69 -32.16 46.93
C SER A 73 -3.78 -33.23 46.68
N ALA A 74 -3.41 -34.25 45.88
CA ALA A 74 -4.02 -35.56 45.60
C ALA A 74 -5.04 -35.59 44.43
N THR A 75 -5.02 -36.51 43.46
CA THR A 75 -4.33 -37.82 43.29
C THR A 75 -4.37 -38.24 41.80
N VAL A 76 -3.41 -39.06 41.37
CA VAL A 76 -3.12 -39.50 39.99
C VAL A 76 -3.92 -40.76 39.59
N PRO A 77 -4.18 -41.00 38.29
CA PRO A 77 -3.89 -42.31 37.69
C PRO A 77 -3.01 -42.25 36.42
N ILE A 78 -1.86 -42.90 36.56
CA ILE A 78 -0.93 -43.59 35.65
C ILE A 78 -1.18 -43.48 34.13
N VAL A 79 -0.21 -42.87 33.44
CA VAL A 79 0.03 -42.90 31.98
C VAL A 79 1.21 -43.86 31.70
N PRO A 80 1.23 -44.62 30.58
CA PRO A 80 2.35 -45.49 30.22
C PRO A 80 3.62 -44.68 29.87
N THR A 81 4.76 -45.18 30.32
CA THR A 81 6.12 -44.64 30.14
C THR A 81 6.48 -44.26 28.70
N PRO A 82 7.13 -43.10 28.47
CA PRO A 82 7.73 -42.77 27.18
C PRO A 82 9.12 -43.39 27.02
N PHE A 83 9.37 -43.87 25.80
CA PHE A 83 10.69 -44.24 25.29
C PHE A 83 11.67 -43.06 25.42
N SER A 84 12.79 -43.30 26.10
CA SER A 84 13.87 -42.34 26.33
C SER A 84 14.89 -42.39 25.20
N TRP A 85 15.06 -41.29 24.43
CA TRP A 85 16.35 -40.96 23.83
C TRP A 85 16.61 -39.45 23.87
N ALA A 86 17.85 -39.14 24.26
CA ALA A 86 18.64 -37.93 24.07
C ALA A 86 18.31 -36.66 24.88
N GLN A 87 19.24 -36.39 25.81
CA GLN A 87 19.34 -35.28 26.74
C GLN A 87 19.59 -33.92 26.07
N ASN A 88 18.96 -32.89 26.64
CA ASN A 88 19.47 -31.53 26.86
C ASN A 88 20.13 -30.78 25.67
N GLU A 89 19.39 -30.55 24.59
CA GLU A 89 19.49 -29.24 23.93
C GLU A 89 18.42 -28.33 24.57
N ARG A 90 18.84 -27.23 25.19
CA ARG A 90 17.91 -26.10 25.43
C ARG A 90 17.24 -25.79 24.08
N PRO A 91 15.92 -25.54 24.01
CA PRO A 91 15.30 -25.14 22.74
C PRO A 91 16.12 -23.97 22.20
N ARG A 92 16.78 -24.19 21.06
CA ARG A 92 17.56 -23.14 20.40
C ARG A 92 16.66 -21.93 20.30
N SER A 93 17.20 -20.77 20.67
CA SER A 93 16.48 -19.52 20.47
C SER A 93 16.04 -19.52 19.00
N ILE A 94 14.80 -19.11 18.76
CA ILE A 94 14.08 -19.20 17.49
C ILE A 94 14.87 -18.57 16.30
N TRP A 95 15.96 -17.86 16.63
CA TRP A 95 16.72 -16.92 15.82
C TRP A 95 18.25 -17.11 15.89
N ASP A 96 18.75 -18.29 16.22
CA ASP A 96 20.20 -18.54 16.22
C ASP A 96 20.74 -18.50 14.79
N VAL A 97 21.32 -17.36 14.41
CA VAL A 97 22.11 -17.23 13.18
C VAL A 97 23.08 -18.41 13.13
N PRO A 98 23.05 -19.23 12.06
CA PRO A 98 23.91 -20.39 11.99
C PRO A 98 25.38 -19.99 12.22
N PRO A 99 26.16 -20.78 12.98
CA PRO A 99 27.56 -20.47 13.21
C PRO A 99 28.28 -20.33 11.86
N THR A 100 28.95 -19.20 11.65
CA THR A 100 29.64 -18.90 10.37
C THR A 100 30.74 -19.90 10.03
N ASN A 101 31.20 -20.68 11.00
CA ASN A 101 32.20 -21.74 10.86
C ASN A 101 31.62 -23.12 10.50
N LYS A 102 30.29 -23.29 10.46
CA LYS A 102 29.65 -24.55 10.06
C LYS A 102 29.26 -24.51 8.59
N ARG A 103 29.21 -25.67 7.94
CA ARG A 103 28.62 -25.80 6.61
C ARG A 103 27.10 -25.80 6.72
N MET A 104 26.43 -25.21 5.73
CA MET A 104 24.98 -25.32 5.60
C MET A 104 24.57 -26.79 5.47
N PRO A 105 23.46 -27.21 6.10
CA PRO A 105 22.85 -28.53 5.87
C PRO A 105 22.60 -28.78 4.37
N PRO A 106 22.57 -30.04 3.91
CA PRO A 106 22.22 -30.35 2.54
C PRO A 106 20.79 -29.87 2.23
N LEU A 107 20.53 -29.48 0.97
CA LEU A 107 19.22 -28.97 0.53
C LEU A 107 18.07 -29.95 0.81
N SER A 108 18.34 -31.25 0.89
CA SER A 108 17.36 -32.28 1.28
C SER A 108 16.73 -32.04 2.64
N ASP A 109 17.45 -31.40 3.57
CA ASP A 109 17.00 -31.15 4.94
C ASP A 109 16.00 -29.99 5.02
N PHE A 110 15.91 -29.20 3.95
CA PHE A 110 14.97 -28.08 3.82
C PHE A 110 13.67 -28.45 3.12
N ARG A 111 13.48 -29.73 2.75
CA ARG A 111 12.24 -30.16 2.10
C ARG A 111 11.04 -29.95 3.02
N LEU A 112 9.93 -29.49 2.44
CA LEU A 112 8.68 -29.35 3.17
C LEU A 112 8.23 -30.72 3.73
N THR A 113 8.18 -30.82 5.05
CA THR A 113 7.68 -32.00 5.76
C THR A 113 6.83 -31.57 6.94
N LYS A 114 5.94 -32.46 7.41
CA LYS A 114 5.17 -32.23 8.64
C LYS A 114 6.08 -31.90 9.84
N ALA A 115 7.22 -32.58 9.97
CA ALA A 115 8.18 -32.36 11.05
C ALA A 115 8.80 -30.95 10.99
N LEU A 116 9.15 -30.47 9.80
CA LEU A 116 9.69 -29.12 9.60
C LEU A 116 8.67 -28.03 9.99
N VAL A 117 7.42 -28.18 9.54
CA VAL A 117 6.34 -27.24 9.87
C VAL A 117 6.03 -27.27 11.36
N GLN A 118 5.95 -28.45 11.98
CA GLN A 118 5.67 -28.64 13.41
C GLN A 118 6.65 -27.89 14.33
N GLN A 119 7.90 -27.68 13.91
CA GLN A 119 8.89 -26.90 14.66
C GLN A 119 8.50 -25.43 14.83
N ARG A 120 7.62 -24.91 13.96
CA ARG A 120 7.18 -23.51 13.96
C ARG A 120 5.74 -23.34 14.41
N VAL A 121 4.93 -24.38 14.39
CA VAL A 121 3.53 -24.31 14.83
C VAL A 121 3.44 -23.89 16.30
N LYS A 122 2.59 -22.89 16.56
CA LYS A 122 2.19 -22.47 17.91
C LYS A 122 0.68 -22.35 17.94
N ASP A 123 0.05 -22.87 19.00
CA ASP A 123 -1.41 -22.87 19.15
C ASP A 123 -2.13 -23.47 17.93
N ASN A 124 -1.54 -24.51 17.34
CA ASN A 124 -1.97 -25.18 16.10
C ASN A 124 -1.93 -24.32 14.81
N VAL A 125 -1.35 -23.11 14.85
CA VAL A 125 -1.25 -22.21 13.69
C VAL A 125 0.19 -22.03 13.24
N VAL A 126 0.41 -22.01 11.92
CA VAL A 126 1.64 -21.53 11.29
C VAL A 126 1.32 -20.43 10.27
N ILE A 127 2.13 -19.37 10.28
CA ILE A 127 2.08 -18.28 9.30
C ILE A 127 3.11 -18.55 8.21
N VAL A 128 2.69 -18.56 6.95
CA VAL A 128 3.58 -18.87 5.83
C VAL A 128 3.51 -17.77 4.80
N THR A 129 4.69 -17.32 4.37
CA THR A 129 4.86 -16.54 3.15
C THR A 129 5.87 -17.22 2.24
N PHE A 130 5.99 -16.77 1.00
CA PHE A 130 6.84 -17.38 0.00
C PHE A 130 7.27 -16.38 -1.06
N GLY A 131 8.43 -16.62 -1.67
CA GLY A 131 8.93 -15.76 -2.73
C GLY A 131 10.22 -16.29 -3.36
N ASN A 132 10.75 -15.50 -4.30
CA ASN A 132 12.07 -15.72 -4.88
C ASN A 132 13.06 -14.65 -4.36
N TYR A 133 14.33 -14.76 -4.76
CA TYR A 133 15.38 -13.85 -4.32
C TYR A 133 15.12 -12.37 -4.64
N ALA A 134 14.34 -12.06 -5.68
CA ALA A 134 14.01 -10.67 -6.04
C ALA A 134 13.15 -9.97 -4.98
N PHE A 135 12.41 -10.72 -4.18
CA PHE A 135 11.57 -10.20 -3.08
C PHE A 135 12.23 -10.34 -1.70
N MET A 136 13.55 -10.57 -1.63
CA MET A 136 14.27 -10.71 -0.36
C MET A 136 14.01 -9.52 0.58
N ASP A 137 14.02 -8.29 0.09
CA ASP A 137 13.78 -7.08 0.87
C ASP A 137 12.35 -7.02 1.46
N PHE A 138 11.34 -7.43 0.70
CA PHE A 138 9.97 -7.60 1.18
C PHE A 138 9.87 -8.71 2.25
N ILE A 139 10.51 -9.86 2.04
CA ILE A 139 10.55 -10.95 3.04
C ILE A 139 11.19 -10.47 4.34
N LEU A 140 12.31 -9.76 4.26
CA LEU A 140 12.99 -9.22 5.45
C LEU A 140 12.13 -8.17 6.16
N THR A 141 11.38 -7.36 5.41
CA THR A 141 10.40 -6.43 5.97
C THR A 141 9.30 -7.19 6.72
N TRP A 142 8.69 -8.19 6.08
CA TRP A 142 7.64 -9.02 6.65
C TRP A 142 8.09 -9.73 7.94
N VAL A 143 9.26 -10.35 7.92
CA VAL A 143 9.89 -11.03 9.07
C VAL A 143 10.16 -10.04 10.20
N LYS A 144 10.71 -8.85 9.90
CA LYS A 144 10.97 -7.81 10.91
C LYS A 144 9.68 -7.39 11.61
N GLN A 145 8.58 -7.26 10.87
CA GLN A 145 7.31 -6.81 11.41
C GLN A 145 6.68 -7.85 12.34
N LEU A 146 6.64 -9.12 11.92
CA LEU A 146 6.21 -10.20 12.82
C LEU A 146 7.09 -10.31 14.07
N ARG A 147 8.41 -10.11 13.92
CA ARG A 147 9.34 -10.09 15.06
C ARG A 147 9.01 -8.96 16.04
N ASN A 148 8.73 -7.75 15.55
CA ASN A 148 8.33 -6.63 16.40
C ASN A 148 7.01 -6.89 17.13
N LEU A 149 6.15 -7.72 16.56
CA LEU A 149 4.87 -8.16 17.12
C LEU A 149 4.99 -9.41 18.02
N GLU A 150 6.22 -9.88 18.28
CA GLU A 150 6.51 -11.10 19.06
C GLU A 150 5.87 -12.38 18.48
N VAL A 151 5.62 -12.38 17.17
CA VAL A 151 5.07 -13.52 16.43
C VAL A 151 6.23 -14.34 15.87
N SER A 152 6.34 -15.58 16.33
CA SER A 152 7.46 -16.48 16.03
C SER A 152 7.08 -17.72 15.24
N ASN A 153 5.78 -18.01 15.10
CA ASN A 153 5.25 -19.20 14.45
C ASN A 153 5.14 -19.03 12.94
N PHE A 154 6.22 -18.60 12.30
CA PHE A 154 6.26 -18.41 10.86
C PHE A 154 7.31 -19.24 10.15
N LEU A 155 7.11 -19.43 8.85
CA LEU A 155 7.99 -20.15 7.95
C LEU A 155 7.98 -19.49 6.56
N VAL A 156 9.13 -19.40 5.91
CA VAL A 156 9.26 -18.83 4.56
C VAL A 156 9.51 -19.94 3.53
N GLY A 157 8.69 -20.00 2.48
CA GLY A 157 8.92 -20.84 1.32
C GLY A 157 9.85 -20.18 0.33
N ALA A 158 11.03 -20.75 0.12
CA ALA A 158 11.97 -20.27 -0.88
C ALA A 158 11.68 -20.95 -2.24
N MET A 159 11.41 -20.15 -3.26
CA MET A 159 11.17 -20.63 -4.63
C MET A 159 12.47 -20.90 -5.41
N ASP A 160 13.62 -20.50 -4.86
CA ASP A 160 14.94 -20.71 -5.43
C ASP A 160 16.00 -20.90 -4.34
N THR A 161 17.10 -21.58 -4.69
CA THR A 161 18.18 -21.93 -3.77
C THR A 161 18.91 -20.71 -3.23
N LYS A 162 19.02 -19.62 -4.00
CA LYS A 162 19.74 -18.41 -3.59
C LYS A 162 19.00 -17.72 -2.45
N LEU A 163 17.67 -17.64 -2.51
CA LEU A 163 16.85 -17.15 -1.41
C LEU A 163 16.97 -18.06 -0.19
N LEU A 164 16.87 -19.38 -0.38
CA LEU A 164 16.98 -20.36 0.71
C LEU A 164 18.27 -20.17 1.50
N GLU A 165 19.41 -20.17 0.80
CA GLU A 165 20.73 -19.98 1.40
C GLU A 165 20.79 -18.65 2.16
N ALA A 166 20.36 -17.57 1.52
CA ALA A 166 20.45 -16.24 2.12
C ALA A 166 19.54 -16.06 3.35
N LEU A 167 18.35 -16.69 3.38
CA LEU A 167 17.47 -16.69 4.55
C LEU A 167 18.02 -17.57 5.67
N TYR A 168 18.54 -18.76 5.33
CA TYR A 168 19.19 -19.65 6.30
C TYR A 168 20.33 -18.94 7.03
N TRP A 169 21.23 -18.29 6.29
CA TRP A 169 22.35 -17.55 6.88
C TRP A 169 21.94 -16.31 7.68
N LYS A 170 20.70 -15.84 7.52
CA LYS A 170 20.10 -14.79 8.36
C LYS A 170 19.36 -15.34 9.58
N GLY A 171 19.34 -16.65 9.78
CA GLY A 171 18.59 -17.30 10.86
C GLY A 171 17.07 -17.26 10.66
N ILE A 172 16.61 -17.06 9.42
CA ILE A 172 15.18 -17.01 9.10
C ILE A 172 14.69 -18.43 8.79
N PRO A 173 13.60 -18.89 9.44
CA PRO A 173 13.01 -20.20 9.17
C PRO A 173 12.59 -20.31 7.71
N VAL A 174 13.19 -21.25 6.98
CA VAL A 174 13.01 -21.40 5.54
C VAL A 174 12.89 -22.87 5.14
N PHE A 175 12.11 -23.15 4.10
CA PHE A 175 12.04 -24.44 3.43
C PHE A 175 12.17 -24.27 1.91
N ASP A 176 12.61 -25.32 1.24
CA ASP A 176 12.66 -25.40 -0.21
C ASP A 176 11.29 -25.78 -0.77
N MET A 177 10.73 -24.92 -1.63
CA MET A 177 9.50 -25.22 -2.35
C MET A 177 9.72 -26.21 -3.51
N GLY A 178 10.96 -26.40 -3.98
CA GLY A 178 11.29 -27.30 -5.09
C GLY A 178 10.83 -26.78 -6.47
N SER A 179 10.39 -25.52 -6.56
CA SER A 179 9.83 -24.93 -7.78
C SER A 179 10.90 -24.41 -8.77
N HIS A 180 12.14 -24.21 -8.30
CA HIS A 180 13.30 -23.75 -9.08
C HIS A 180 12.99 -22.53 -9.98
N MET A 181 12.27 -21.55 -9.42
CA MET A 181 11.82 -20.37 -10.15
C MET A 181 12.95 -19.38 -10.44
N SER A 182 12.69 -18.46 -11.36
CA SER A 182 13.60 -17.37 -11.69
C SER A 182 13.94 -16.53 -10.45
N THR A 183 15.18 -16.05 -10.37
CA THR A 183 15.66 -15.18 -9.28
C THR A 183 15.41 -13.69 -9.54
N VAL A 184 14.80 -13.35 -10.68
CA VAL A 184 14.40 -11.98 -11.03
C VAL A 184 12.91 -11.78 -10.83
N ASP A 185 12.50 -10.53 -10.63
CA ASP A 185 11.09 -10.16 -10.65
C ASP A 185 10.53 -10.35 -12.07
N VAL A 186 9.46 -11.11 -12.17
CA VAL A 186 8.82 -11.49 -13.44
C VAL A 186 7.66 -10.55 -13.81
N GLY A 187 7.30 -9.64 -12.91
CA GLY A 187 6.21 -8.68 -13.09
C GLY A 187 4.82 -9.32 -12.93
N TRP A 188 3.89 -8.52 -12.39
CA TRP A 188 2.49 -8.91 -12.21
C TRP A 188 1.81 -9.24 -13.55
N GLY A 189 0.96 -10.26 -13.56
CA GLY A 189 0.20 -10.69 -14.74
C GLY A 189 1.01 -11.43 -15.82
N SER A 190 2.32 -11.64 -15.63
CA SER A 190 3.13 -12.42 -16.57
C SER A 190 2.81 -13.92 -16.52
N PRO A 191 3.13 -14.72 -17.57
CA PRO A 191 2.97 -16.18 -17.52
C PRO A 191 3.74 -16.84 -16.36
N THR A 192 4.89 -16.25 -15.98
CA THR A 192 5.68 -16.76 -14.86
C THR A 192 5.09 -16.36 -13.51
N PHE A 193 4.43 -15.20 -13.40
CA PHE A 193 3.62 -14.83 -12.24
C PHE A 193 2.44 -15.79 -12.06
N HIS A 194 1.73 -16.17 -13.13
CA HIS A 194 0.69 -17.20 -13.05
C HIS A 194 1.25 -18.53 -12.55
N LYS A 195 2.47 -18.91 -12.97
CA LYS A 195 3.15 -20.09 -12.45
C LYS A 195 3.45 -19.98 -10.94
N MET A 196 3.89 -18.81 -10.45
CA MET A 196 4.07 -18.57 -9.00
C MET A 196 2.78 -18.71 -8.21
N GLY A 197 1.65 -18.21 -8.74
CA GLY A 197 0.33 -18.37 -8.13
C GLY A 197 -0.07 -19.84 -7.94
N ARG A 198 0.37 -20.75 -8.83
CA ARG A 198 0.12 -22.20 -8.66
C ARG A 198 0.91 -22.80 -7.50
N GLU A 199 2.14 -22.34 -7.30
CA GLU A 199 2.99 -22.80 -6.18
C GLU A 199 2.34 -22.49 -4.82
N LYS A 200 1.62 -21.36 -4.70
CA LYS A 200 0.81 -21.02 -3.51
C LYS A 200 -0.22 -22.12 -3.23
N VAL A 201 -0.99 -22.54 -4.24
CA VAL A 201 -2.07 -23.51 -4.07
C VAL A 201 -1.53 -24.92 -3.82
N ILE A 202 -0.43 -25.30 -4.50
CA ILE A 202 0.29 -26.55 -4.23
C ILE A 202 0.78 -26.58 -2.77
N LEU A 203 1.29 -25.46 -2.27
CA LEU A 203 1.75 -25.35 -0.89
C LEU A 203 0.60 -25.50 0.12
N ILE A 204 -0.53 -24.84 -0.12
CA ILE A 204 -1.73 -24.97 0.73
C ILE A 204 -2.19 -26.43 0.76
N ASP A 205 -2.36 -27.06 -0.39
CA ASP A 205 -2.75 -28.48 -0.50
C ASP A 205 -1.74 -29.44 0.14
N SER A 206 -0.47 -29.06 0.21
CA SER A 206 0.58 -29.85 0.88
C SER A 206 0.56 -29.71 2.40
N ILE A 207 0.26 -28.52 2.93
CA ILE A 207 0.30 -28.24 4.38
C ILE A 207 -0.99 -28.66 5.08
N LEU A 208 -2.17 -28.44 4.49
CA LEU A 208 -3.45 -28.76 5.16
C LEU A 208 -3.57 -30.22 5.62
N PRO A 209 -3.09 -31.24 4.87
CA PRO A 209 -3.06 -32.62 5.32
C PRO A 209 -2.18 -32.89 6.56
N PHE A 210 -1.24 -31.99 6.89
CA PHE A 210 -0.45 -32.12 8.12
C PHE A 210 -1.28 -31.91 9.38
N GLY A 211 -2.44 -31.26 9.28
CA GLY A 211 -3.40 -31.06 10.38
C GLY A 211 -3.18 -29.77 11.17
N PHE A 212 -2.41 -28.82 10.64
CA PHE A 212 -2.23 -27.49 11.23
C PHE A 212 -3.11 -26.46 10.52
N GLU A 213 -3.48 -25.40 11.24
CA GLU A 213 -4.04 -24.20 10.63
C GLU A 213 -2.92 -23.41 9.93
N LEU A 214 -3.26 -22.85 8.76
CA LEU A 214 -2.33 -22.14 7.90
C LEU A 214 -2.84 -20.71 7.68
N LEU A 215 -2.05 -19.72 8.09
CA LEU A 215 -2.22 -18.34 7.63
C LEU A 215 -1.24 -18.09 6.48
N MET A 216 -1.75 -18.11 5.26
CA MET A 216 -0.98 -17.88 4.04
C MET A 216 -0.97 -16.40 3.69
N CYS A 217 0.20 -15.86 3.35
CA CYS A 217 0.37 -14.45 3.00
C CYS A 217 1.25 -14.26 1.78
N ASP A 218 0.86 -13.33 0.91
CA ASP A 218 1.76 -12.82 -0.11
C ASP A 218 2.95 -12.08 0.55
N THR A 219 4.07 -12.01 -0.15
CA THR A 219 5.31 -11.42 0.39
C THR A 219 5.25 -9.88 0.41
N ASP A 220 4.37 -9.29 -0.39
CA ASP A 220 4.19 -7.84 -0.56
C ASP A 220 3.05 -7.25 0.31
N MET A 221 2.77 -7.91 1.43
CA MET A 221 1.94 -7.39 2.51
C MET A 221 2.79 -7.17 3.78
N VAL A 222 2.33 -6.30 4.67
CA VAL A 222 2.99 -5.98 5.94
C VAL A 222 2.01 -6.12 7.10
N TRP A 223 2.42 -6.82 8.16
CA TRP A 223 1.71 -6.90 9.42
C TRP A 223 1.98 -5.67 10.31
N LEU A 224 0.92 -5.12 10.89
CA LEU A 224 0.93 -3.97 11.80
C LEU A 224 0.46 -4.34 13.21
N LYS A 225 -0.27 -5.44 13.34
CA LYS A 225 -0.75 -6.02 14.59
C LYS A 225 -0.73 -7.54 14.49
N ASN A 226 -0.58 -8.24 15.62
CA ASN A 226 -0.64 -9.70 15.64
C ASN A 226 -2.03 -10.17 15.18
N PRO A 227 -2.15 -10.91 14.04
CA PRO A 227 -3.45 -11.28 13.49
C PRO A 227 -4.11 -12.47 14.20
N LEU A 228 -3.33 -13.29 14.92
CA LEU A 228 -3.83 -14.57 15.45
C LEU A 228 -5.00 -14.40 16.44
N PRO A 229 -4.98 -13.43 17.38
CA PRO A 229 -6.12 -13.19 18.26
C PRO A 229 -7.39 -12.78 17.50
N TYR A 230 -7.27 -12.03 16.40
CA TYR A 230 -8.41 -11.64 15.58
C TYR A 230 -9.04 -12.86 14.88
N LEU A 231 -8.21 -13.69 14.26
CA LEU A 231 -8.65 -14.91 13.56
C LEU A 231 -9.31 -15.92 14.52
N ALA A 232 -8.81 -15.99 15.76
CA ALA A 232 -9.34 -16.86 16.80
C ALA A 232 -10.77 -16.49 17.25
N ARG A 233 -11.27 -15.28 16.94
CA ARG A 233 -12.66 -14.87 17.22
C ARG A 233 -13.70 -15.67 16.41
N TYR A 234 -13.27 -16.31 15.31
CA TYR A 234 -14.13 -17.05 14.39
C TYR A 234 -13.73 -18.53 14.32
N PRO A 235 -13.87 -19.32 15.42
CA PRO A 235 -13.43 -20.71 15.45
C PRO A 235 -14.20 -21.62 14.48
N GLU A 236 -15.43 -21.24 14.13
CA GLU A 236 -16.30 -21.98 13.21
C GLU A 236 -15.94 -21.80 11.72
N ALA A 237 -15.14 -20.79 11.37
CA ALA A 237 -14.75 -20.57 9.97
C ALA A 237 -13.81 -21.69 9.51
N ASP A 238 -14.08 -22.29 8.35
CA ASP A 238 -13.06 -23.10 7.68
C ASP A 238 -11.96 -22.20 7.11
N ILE A 239 -12.36 -21.01 6.66
CA ILE A 239 -11.54 -20.12 5.84
C ILE A 239 -11.87 -18.63 6.15
N LEU A 240 -10.86 -17.77 6.25
CA LEU A 240 -11.03 -16.30 6.37
C LEU A 240 -10.17 -15.55 5.35
N THR A 241 -10.80 -14.85 4.40
CA THR A 241 -10.12 -14.20 3.24
C THR A 241 -10.05 -12.70 3.38
N SER A 242 -8.96 -12.07 2.95
CA SER A 242 -9.00 -10.65 2.56
C SER A 242 -9.84 -10.44 1.30
N SER A 243 -10.14 -9.18 0.98
CA SER A 243 -10.84 -8.79 -0.25
C SER A 243 -10.20 -7.57 -0.91
N ASP A 244 -10.46 -7.42 -2.20
CA ASP A 244 -10.19 -6.19 -2.96
C ASP A 244 -11.35 -5.18 -2.83
N GLN A 245 -12.12 -5.28 -1.74
CA GLN A 245 -13.20 -4.35 -1.42
C GLN A 245 -12.63 -2.95 -1.10
N VAL A 246 -13.26 -1.93 -1.67
CA VAL A 246 -12.86 -0.52 -1.50
C VAL A 246 -13.95 0.33 -0.87
N ILE A 247 -15.17 -0.19 -0.75
CA ILE A 247 -16.31 0.43 -0.07
C ILE A 247 -16.49 -0.30 1.26
N PRO A 248 -16.45 0.36 2.41
CA PRO A 248 -16.63 -0.32 3.69
C PRO A 248 -18.05 -0.90 3.77
N THR A 249 -18.20 -2.20 4.02
CA THR A 249 -19.52 -2.76 4.36
C THR A 249 -19.78 -2.70 5.87
N VAL A 250 -18.71 -2.54 6.66
CA VAL A 250 -18.74 -2.36 8.11
C VAL A 250 -17.87 -1.16 8.52
N VAL A 251 -18.22 -0.54 9.65
CA VAL A 251 -17.50 0.60 10.23
C VAL A 251 -16.73 0.24 11.50
N ASP A 252 -16.82 -1.02 11.93
CA ASP A 252 -16.13 -1.58 13.09
C ASP A 252 -15.11 -2.64 12.65
N ASP A 253 -14.74 -3.56 13.55
CA ASP A 253 -13.79 -4.64 13.29
C ASP A 253 -14.44 -6.00 13.01
N SER A 254 -15.76 -6.06 12.77
CA SER A 254 -16.46 -7.28 12.36
C SER A 254 -16.06 -7.73 10.94
N LEU A 255 -16.40 -8.96 10.55
CA LEU A 255 -16.20 -9.40 9.16
C LEU A 255 -17.13 -8.61 8.23
N GLU A 256 -16.73 -8.48 6.95
CA GLU A 256 -17.57 -7.81 5.95
C GLU A 256 -18.96 -8.47 5.86
N VAL A 257 -19.97 -7.65 5.57
CA VAL A 257 -21.29 -8.10 5.13
C VAL A 257 -21.14 -8.69 3.73
N TRP A 258 -21.01 -10.01 3.64
CA TRP A 258 -20.67 -10.71 2.40
C TRP A 258 -21.62 -10.40 1.23
N GLN A 259 -22.88 -10.06 1.49
CA GLN A 259 -23.86 -9.65 0.48
C GLN A 259 -23.56 -8.28 -0.16
N GLU A 260 -22.82 -7.43 0.53
CA GLU A 260 -22.45 -6.07 0.11
C GLU A 260 -21.04 -6.01 -0.48
N VAL A 261 -20.26 -7.09 -0.36
CA VAL A 261 -18.93 -7.19 -0.95
C VAL A 261 -19.06 -7.31 -2.47
N SER A 262 -18.49 -6.34 -3.18
CA SER A 262 -18.46 -6.28 -4.65
C SER A 262 -17.06 -6.48 -5.22
N GLY A 263 -16.02 -6.32 -4.40
CA GLY A 263 -14.64 -6.65 -4.74
C GLY A 263 -14.37 -8.16 -4.75
N ALA A 264 -13.37 -8.58 -5.51
CA ALA A 264 -12.92 -9.97 -5.53
C ALA A 264 -12.40 -10.39 -4.13
N TYR A 265 -12.56 -11.66 -3.78
CA TYR A 265 -11.92 -12.22 -2.61
C TYR A 265 -10.42 -12.34 -2.91
N ASN A 266 -9.63 -11.56 -2.17
CA ASN A 266 -8.21 -11.42 -2.37
C ASN A 266 -7.48 -12.53 -1.61
N ILE A 267 -6.64 -13.27 -2.31
CA ILE A 267 -5.92 -14.45 -1.78
C ILE A 267 -4.50 -14.11 -1.28
N GLY A 268 -4.24 -12.85 -0.93
CA GLY A 268 -2.98 -12.37 -0.40
C GLY A 268 -2.89 -12.40 1.13
N ILE A 269 -4.02 -12.47 1.83
CA ILE A 269 -4.09 -12.76 3.27
C ILE A 269 -5.21 -13.78 3.47
N PHE A 270 -4.82 -15.02 3.77
CA PHE A 270 -5.79 -16.10 3.81
C PHE A 270 -5.53 -17.13 4.92
N HIS A 271 -6.44 -17.21 5.88
CA HIS A 271 -6.40 -18.25 6.93
C HIS A 271 -7.22 -19.48 6.53
N TRP A 272 -6.66 -20.65 6.78
CA TRP A 272 -7.23 -21.96 6.49
C TRP A 272 -7.17 -22.87 7.72
N ARG A 273 -8.30 -23.49 8.05
CA ARG A 273 -8.36 -24.62 8.97
C ARG A 273 -8.32 -25.94 8.20
N PRO A 274 -7.67 -26.99 8.72
CA PRO A 274 -7.49 -28.26 8.01
C PRO A 274 -8.76 -29.14 8.08
N THR A 275 -9.92 -28.57 7.80
CA THR A 275 -11.20 -29.30 7.74
C THR A 275 -11.32 -30.05 6.42
N GLU A 276 -12.22 -31.03 6.37
CA GLU A 276 -12.40 -31.84 5.15
C GLU A 276 -12.92 -30.98 3.99
N SER A 277 -13.74 -29.96 4.26
CA SER A 277 -14.22 -29.03 3.23
C SER A 277 -13.09 -28.16 2.67
N ALA A 278 -12.25 -27.59 3.56
CA ALA A 278 -11.09 -26.79 3.16
C ALA A 278 -10.06 -27.61 2.36
N LYS A 279 -9.76 -28.84 2.77
CA LYS A 279 -8.86 -29.74 2.01
C LYS A 279 -9.43 -30.07 0.64
N LYS A 280 -10.74 -30.33 0.55
CA LYS A 280 -11.42 -30.61 -0.72
C LYS A 280 -11.35 -29.40 -1.67
N LEU A 281 -11.60 -28.20 -1.15
CA LEU A 281 -11.47 -26.95 -1.91
C LEU A 281 -10.03 -26.75 -2.42
N ALA A 282 -9.02 -26.86 -1.54
CA ALA A 282 -7.62 -26.70 -1.93
C ALA A 282 -7.21 -27.68 -3.03
N LYS A 283 -7.64 -28.94 -2.91
CA LYS A 283 -7.37 -29.97 -3.92
C LYS A 283 -8.02 -29.65 -5.27
N GLN A 284 -9.29 -29.26 -5.28
CA GLN A 284 -10.01 -28.91 -6.52
C GLN A 284 -9.44 -27.65 -7.17
N TRP A 285 -9.10 -26.65 -6.37
CA TRP A 285 -8.47 -25.43 -6.86
C TRP A 285 -7.11 -25.71 -7.49
N LYS A 286 -6.29 -26.56 -6.85
CA LYS A 286 -5.03 -27.04 -7.42
C LYS A 286 -5.25 -27.77 -8.75
N GLU A 287 -6.18 -28.72 -8.80
CA GLU A 287 -6.48 -29.50 -10.01
C GLU A 287 -6.95 -28.60 -11.17
N MET A 288 -7.79 -27.60 -10.89
CA MET A 288 -8.23 -26.59 -11.86
C MET A 288 -7.04 -25.82 -12.45
N LEU A 289 -6.17 -25.28 -11.60
CA LEU A 289 -5.03 -24.46 -12.03
C LEU A 289 -3.93 -25.27 -12.74
N LEU A 290 -3.81 -26.55 -12.44
CA LEU A 290 -2.90 -27.46 -13.16
C LEU A 290 -3.47 -27.88 -14.52
N ALA A 291 -4.80 -27.88 -14.68
CA ALA A 291 -5.46 -28.26 -15.93
C ALA A 291 -5.46 -27.15 -16.98
N ASP A 292 -5.52 -25.88 -16.58
CA ASP A 292 -5.47 -24.73 -17.49
C ASP A 292 -4.52 -23.65 -16.99
N ASP A 293 -3.50 -23.38 -17.79
CA ASP A 293 -2.44 -22.44 -17.43
C ASP A 293 -2.82 -20.96 -17.61
N LYS A 294 -4.00 -20.68 -18.18
CA LYS A 294 -4.53 -19.34 -18.37
C LYS A 294 -5.37 -18.86 -17.19
N ILE A 295 -5.82 -19.77 -16.34
CA ILE A 295 -6.61 -19.40 -15.16
C ILE A 295 -5.69 -18.73 -14.14
N TRP A 296 -6.02 -17.50 -13.78
CA TRP A 296 -5.37 -16.79 -12.68
C TRP A 296 -5.85 -17.38 -11.35
N ASP A 297 -4.94 -17.59 -10.40
CA ASP A 297 -5.22 -18.26 -9.12
C ASP A 297 -6.34 -17.59 -8.34
N GLN A 298 -6.33 -16.26 -8.22
CA GLN A 298 -7.40 -15.50 -7.56
C GLN A 298 -8.76 -15.68 -8.25
N ASN A 299 -8.80 -15.64 -9.59
CA ASN A 299 -10.05 -15.84 -10.33
C ASN A 299 -10.58 -17.26 -10.14
N GLY A 300 -9.72 -18.27 -10.30
CA GLY A 300 -10.11 -19.67 -10.07
C GLY A 300 -10.61 -19.92 -8.64
N PHE A 301 -10.03 -19.25 -7.65
CA PHE A 301 -10.51 -19.31 -6.27
C PHE A 301 -11.93 -18.74 -6.12
N ASN A 302 -12.15 -17.54 -6.65
CA ASN A 302 -13.45 -16.87 -6.62
C ASN A 302 -14.50 -17.70 -7.39
N ASP A 303 -14.19 -18.20 -8.58
CA ASP A 303 -15.09 -19.01 -9.39
C ASP A 303 -15.56 -20.27 -8.62
N ILE A 304 -14.63 -20.99 -7.98
CA ILE A 304 -14.96 -22.20 -7.23
C ILE A 304 -15.83 -21.89 -6.01
N LEU A 305 -15.52 -20.83 -5.27
CA LEU A 305 -16.31 -20.45 -4.10
C LEU A 305 -17.75 -20.06 -4.46
N HIS A 306 -17.93 -19.36 -5.58
CA HIS A 306 -19.23 -18.86 -6.02
C HIS A 306 -20.11 -19.92 -6.70
N ASN A 307 -19.60 -21.15 -6.91
CA ASN A 307 -20.43 -22.29 -7.35
C ASN A 307 -21.67 -22.46 -6.46
N GLN A 308 -21.50 -22.24 -5.16
CA GLN A 308 -22.60 -22.12 -4.22
C GLN A 308 -22.19 -21.11 -3.15
N LEU A 309 -22.93 -20.01 -3.04
CA LEU A 309 -22.73 -18.99 -2.00
C LEU A 309 -24.05 -18.76 -1.25
N GLY A 310 -23.97 -18.77 0.07
CA GLY A 310 -25.12 -18.70 0.97
C GLY A 310 -25.71 -20.08 1.33
N PRO A 311 -26.60 -20.11 2.33
CA PRO A 311 -27.02 -18.99 3.18
C PRO A 311 -25.94 -18.59 4.21
N SER A 312 -26.23 -17.58 5.04
CA SER A 312 -25.43 -17.31 6.23
C SER A 312 -25.37 -18.55 7.14
N VAL A 313 -24.25 -18.74 7.83
CA VAL A 313 -24.08 -19.83 8.80
C VAL A 313 -24.94 -19.59 10.05
N ASP A 314 -25.00 -18.34 10.47
CA ASP A 314 -25.83 -17.81 11.55
C ASP A 314 -26.06 -16.30 11.36
N ASP A 315 -26.82 -15.67 12.25
CA ASP A 315 -27.24 -14.26 12.13
C ASP A 315 -26.17 -13.25 12.58
N GLU A 316 -25.16 -13.65 13.36
CA GLU A 316 -24.26 -12.73 14.08
C GLU A 316 -22.81 -12.80 13.58
N SER A 317 -22.33 -13.99 13.21
CA SER A 317 -20.91 -14.25 12.91
C SER A 317 -20.44 -13.66 11.58
N ARG A 318 -21.40 -13.32 10.69
CA ARG A 318 -21.15 -12.92 9.29
C ARG A 318 -20.48 -14.01 8.45
N LEU A 319 -20.42 -15.24 8.94
CA LEU A 319 -19.95 -16.37 8.16
C LEU A 319 -21.01 -16.81 7.14
N VAL A 320 -20.54 -17.31 6.00
CA VAL A 320 -21.38 -17.77 4.88
C VAL A 320 -20.98 -19.16 4.44
N PHE A 321 -21.96 -19.99 4.05
CA PHE A 321 -21.67 -21.24 3.35
C PHE A 321 -21.21 -20.96 1.92
N ALA A 322 -20.13 -21.60 1.48
CA ALA A 322 -19.55 -21.41 0.16
C ALA A 322 -19.17 -22.75 -0.50
N PHE A 323 -18.70 -22.71 -1.75
CA PHE A 323 -18.11 -23.82 -2.51
C PHE A 323 -19.06 -24.99 -2.79
N ASP A 324 -19.33 -25.83 -1.79
CA ASP A 324 -20.16 -27.04 -1.87
C ASP A 324 -21.32 -27.02 -0.86
N GLY A 325 -21.61 -25.84 -0.32
CA GLY A 325 -22.64 -25.62 0.69
C GLY A 325 -22.26 -26.11 2.09
N LYS A 326 -21.00 -26.54 2.30
CA LYS A 326 -20.50 -26.98 3.62
C LYS A 326 -19.34 -26.15 4.13
N LEU A 327 -18.55 -25.56 3.24
CA LEU A 327 -17.44 -24.69 3.61
C LEU A 327 -17.97 -23.42 4.28
N LYS A 328 -17.54 -23.12 5.51
CA LYS A 328 -17.86 -21.90 6.23
C LYS A 328 -16.77 -20.86 6.00
N MET A 329 -17.10 -19.74 5.39
CA MET A 329 -16.14 -18.69 5.05
C MET A 329 -16.51 -17.35 5.69
N GLY A 330 -15.50 -16.57 6.06
CA GLY A 330 -15.64 -15.16 6.41
C GLY A 330 -14.73 -14.27 5.57
N ILE A 331 -15.11 -13.00 5.42
CA ILE A 331 -14.33 -12.00 4.67
C ILE A 331 -13.81 -10.96 5.65
N LEU A 332 -12.49 -10.83 5.73
CA LEU A 332 -11.80 -9.89 6.58
C LEU A 332 -12.11 -8.45 6.14
N PRO A 333 -12.40 -7.53 7.08
CA PRO A 333 -12.80 -6.16 6.76
C PRO A 333 -11.65 -5.35 6.15
N ALA A 334 -11.90 -4.73 5.00
CA ALA A 334 -10.94 -3.94 4.23
C ALA A 334 -10.49 -2.65 4.97
N SER A 335 -11.20 -2.28 6.04
CA SER A 335 -10.86 -1.17 6.93
C SER A 335 -9.65 -1.46 7.82
N ILE A 336 -9.34 -2.73 8.13
CA ILE A 336 -8.22 -3.13 9.00
C ILE A 336 -7.33 -4.23 8.41
N PHE A 337 -7.81 -5.00 7.44
CA PHE A 337 -6.98 -5.83 6.55
C PHE A 337 -6.89 -5.13 5.20
N CYS A 338 -6.14 -4.02 5.19
CA CYS A 338 -6.25 -3.02 4.16
C CYS A 338 -5.61 -3.46 2.85
N SER A 339 -6.27 -3.13 1.73
CA SER A 339 -5.63 -3.03 0.43
C SER A 339 -4.81 -1.74 0.37
N GLY A 340 -4.02 -1.56 -0.69
CA GLY A 340 -3.30 -0.30 -0.87
C GLY A 340 -4.21 0.89 -1.12
N HIS A 341 -5.38 0.67 -1.72
CA HIS A 341 -6.35 1.75 -1.91
C HIS A 341 -6.94 2.18 -0.55
N THR A 342 -7.42 1.23 0.25
CA THR A 342 -8.04 1.55 1.54
C THR A 342 -7.03 2.10 2.57
N TYR A 343 -5.76 1.69 2.50
CA TYR A 343 -4.71 2.20 3.37
C TYR A 343 -4.11 3.55 2.91
N PHE A 344 -3.62 3.63 1.67
CA PHE A 344 -2.80 4.77 1.22
C PHE A 344 -3.60 5.89 0.57
N VAL A 345 -4.75 5.59 -0.04
CA VAL A 345 -5.57 6.59 -0.75
C VAL A 345 -6.71 7.07 0.15
N GLN A 346 -7.49 6.14 0.69
CA GLN A 346 -8.62 6.48 1.55
C GLN A 346 -8.21 6.77 2.99
N ALA A 347 -7.10 6.17 3.47
CA ALA A 347 -6.76 6.14 4.90
C ALA A 347 -7.98 5.72 5.76
N MET A 348 -8.70 4.69 5.31
CA MET A 348 -10.01 4.28 5.83
C MET A 348 -9.97 4.04 7.34
N TYR A 349 -8.94 3.35 7.82
CA TYR A 349 -8.71 3.10 9.25
C TYR A 349 -8.65 4.39 10.07
N GLN A 350 -8.05 5.47 9.57
CA GLN A 350 -7.98 6.76 10.28
C GLN A 350 -9.36 7.43 10.35
N GLN A 351 -10.14 7.30 9.29
CA GLN A 351 -11.48 7.90 9.24
C GLN A 351 -12.47 7.17 10.16
N LEU A 352 -12.34 5.85 10.25
CA LEU A 352 -13.14 4.99 11.11
C LEU A 352 -12.57 4.85 12.54
N ARG A 353 -11.39 5.42 12.81
CA ARG A 353 -10.68 5.33 14.10
C ARG A 353 -10.36 3.88 14.51
N LEU A 354 -9.96 3.08 13.54
CA LEU A 354 -9.57 1.69 13.71
C LEU A 354 -8.05 1.53 13.64
N GLU A 355 -7.55 0.42 14.19
CA GLU A 355 -6.16 0.02 14.08
C GLU A 355 -6.02 -1.09 13.03
N PRO A 356 -5.25 -0.87 11.96
CA PRO A 356 -5.08 -1.88 10.93
C PRO A 356 -4.22 -3.05 11.42
N TYR A 357 -4.59 -4.26 11.03
CA TYR A 357 -3.80 -5.48 11.22
C TYR A 357 -2.76 -5.67 10.14
N ALA A 358 -3.11 -5.34 8.89
CA ALA A 358 -2.23 -5.52 7.76
C ALA A 358 -2.47 -4.47 6.68
N VAL A 359 -1.45 -4.29 5.85
CA VAL A 359 -1.56 -3.60 4.56
C VAL A 359 -1.01 -4.51 3.48
N HIS A 360 -1.84 -4.86 2.51
CA HIS A 360 -1.44 -5.58 1.31
C HIS A 360 -1.19 -4.56 0.20
N THR A 361 -0.02 -4.62 -0.44
CA THR A 361 0.29 -3.71 -1.55
C THR A 361 -0.39 -4.17 -2.87
N THR A 362 -1.73 -4.13 -2.86
CA THR A 362 -2.62 -4.12 -4.04
C THR A 362 -3.12 -2.72 -4.35
N PHE A 363 -3.57 -2.46 -5.58
CA PHE A 363 -3.93 -1.13 -6.07
C PHE A 363 -2.77 -0.10 -6.13
N GLN A 364 -1.58 -0.52 -6.61
CA GLN A 364 -0.40 0.36 -6.82
C GLN A 364 0.06 0.37 -8.26
N TYR A 365 0.77 1.42 -8.62
CA TYR A 365 1.41 1.62 -9.91
C TYR A 365 2.92 1.43 -9.80
N GLY A 366 3.63 1.36 -10.93
CA GLY A 366 5.09 1.23 -10.92
C GLY A 366 5.63 -0.13 -10.47
N GLY A 367 4.81 -1.19 -10.44
CA GLY A 367 5.23 -2.55 -10.11
C GLY A 367 5.87 -2.68 -8.72
N THR A 368 6.85 -3.56 -8.58
CA THR A 368 7.55 -3.82 -7.31
C THR A 368 8.22 -2.57 -6.74
N GLU A 369 8.74 -1.69 -7.60
CA GLU A 369 9.34 -0.42 -7.19
C GLU A 369 8.31 0.52 -6.55
N GLY A 370 7.11 0.61 -7.12
CA GLY A 370 6.03 1.41 -6.56
C GLY A 370 5.48 0.83 -5.26
N LYS A 371 5.30 -0.49 -5.18
CA LYS A 371 4.93 -1.19 -3.92
C LYS A 371 5.91 -0.88 -2.79
N ARG A 372 7.21 -0.96 -3.09
CA ARG A 372 8.28 -0.61 -2.14
C ARG A 372 8.18 0.85 -1.71
N HIS A 373 7.97 1.76 -2.68
CA HIS A 373 7.85 3.18 -2.39
C HIS A 373 6.63 3.50 -1.51
N ARG A 374 5.49 2.82 -1.70
CA ARG A 374 4.31 2.98 -0.82
C ARG A 374 4.60 2.61 0.62
N LEU A 375 5.25 1.47 0.83
CA LEU A 375 5.62 1.04 2.16
C LEU A 375 6.63 2.02 2.78
N ARG A 376 7.52 2.61 2.00
CA ARG A 376 8.44 3.66 2.46
C ARG A 376 7.71 4.94 2.83
N GLU A 377 6.77 5.42 2.02
CA GLU A 377 5.93 6.59 2.34
C GLU A 377 5.23 6.43 3.69
N ALA A 378 4.75 5.22 4.00
CA ALA A 378 4.15 4.88 5.29
C ALA A 378 5.17 4.49 6.39
N MET A 379 6.47 4.53 6.12
CA MET A 379 7.57 4.13 7.01
C MET A 379 7.48 2.66 7.50
N LEU A 380 6.89 1.79 6.67
CA LEU A 380 6.66 0.37 6.93
C LEU A 380 7.70 -0.56 6.28
N PHE A 381 8.59 -0.03 5.45
CA PHE A 381 9.61 -0.82 4.74
C PHE A 381 10.94 -0.88 5.51
N LEU A 382 11.64 -2.03 5.43
CA LEU A 382 12.98 -2.19 5.97
C LEU A 382 14.03 -1.81 4.92
N ASP A 383 14.67 -0.67 5.12
CA ASP A 383 15.80 -0.24 4.31
C ASP A 383 17.15 -0.39 5.03
N PRO A 384 18.26 -0.55 4.28
CA PRO A 384 19.60 -0.58 4.85
C PRO A 384 20.03 0.82 5.34
N PRO A 385 21.00 0.92 6.27
CA PRO A 385 21.41 2.20 6.86
C PRO A 385 21.80 3.28 5.84
N GLU A 386 22.40 2.91 4.72
CA GLU A 386 22.84 3.81 3.65
C GLU A 386 21.66 4.53 2.98
N TYR A 387 20.46 3.95 3.03
CA TYR A 387 19.24 4.57 2.50
C TYR A 387 18.92 5.89 3.21
N TYR A 388 19.20 5.94 4.53
CA TYR A 388 18.89 7.04 5.44
C TYR A 388 20.03 8.07 5.57
N ASN A 389 21.21 7.82 4.99
CA ASN A 389 22.34 8.73 5.00
C ASN A 389 23.10 8.64 3.66
N PRO A 390 22.49 9.14 2.57
CA PRO A 390 23.13 9.10 1.26
C PRO A 390 24.42 9.96 1.28
N PRO A 391 25.46 9.61 0.52
CA PRO A 391 26.74 10.31 0.53
C PRO A 391 26.64 11.82 0.27
N GLY A 392 25.80 12.25 -0.67
CA GLY A 392 25.56 13.67 -0.98
C GLY A 392 24.59 14.38 -0.04
N GLY A 393 24.00 13.66 0.92
CA GLY A 393 22.93 14.17 1.77
C GLY A 393 21.62 14.44 1.02
N PHE A 394 20.67 15.01 1.74
CA PHE A 394 19.32 15.30 1.26
C PHE A 394 19.18 16.75 0.80
N LEU A 395 18.39 16.93 -0.26
CA LEU A 395 17.77 18.20 -0.62
C LEU A 395 16.26 18.06 -0.37
N SER A 396 15.67 18.94 0.42
CA SER A 396 14.21 19.01 0.61
C SER A 396 13.72 20.43 0.39
N PHE A 397 12.44 20.60 0.12
CA PHE A 397 11.83 21.91 0.04
C PHE A 397 10.42 21.92 0.61
N LYS A 398 9.95 23.09 1.03
CA LYS A 398 8.55 23.29 1.40
C LYS A 398 7.73 23.60 0.14
N PRO A 399 6.84 22.70 -0.31
CA PRO A 399 5.98 23.00 -1.44
C PRO A 399 5.01 24.12 -1.08
N TYR A 400 4.79 25.05 -2.01
CA TYR A 400 3.72 26.03 -1.91
C TYR A 400 2.59 25.60 -2.83
N ILE A 401 1.36 25.57 -2.34
CA ILE A 401 0.17 25.35 -3.15
C ILE A 401 -0.86 26.42 -2.77
N PRO A 402 -1.28 27.30 -3.70
CA PRO A 402 -2.33 28.27 -3.45
C PRO A 402 -3.61 27.58 -2.97
N LYS A 403 -4.21 28.07 -1.87
CA LYS A 403 -5.46 27.50 -1.30
C LYS A 403 -6.58 27.33 -2.34
N ARG A 404 -6.69 28.24 -3.32
CA ARG A 404 -7.66 28.14 -4.41
C ARG A 404 -7.52 26.86 -5.25
N LEU A 405 -6.28 26.38 -5.47
CA LEU A 405 -6.03 25.15 -6.23
C LEU A 405 -6.39 23.90 -5.43
N MET A 406 -6.50 24.02 -4.10
CA MET A 406 -6.88 22.92 -3.21
C MET A 406 -8.39 22.89 -2.92
N LEU A 407 -8.98 24.05 -2.63
CA LEU A 407 -10.29 24.14 -1.95
C LEU A 407 -11.40 24.77 -2.80
N SER A 408 -11.08 25.39 -3.94
CA SER A 408 -12.08 26.09 -4.76
C SER A 408 -12.44 25.30 -6.02
N GLY A 409 -13.69 25.44 -6.48
CA GLY A 409 -14.17 24.82 -7.71
C GLY A 409 -14.40 23.31 -7.62
N GLU A 410 -15.03 22.77 -8.65
CA GLU A 410 -15.33 21.33 -8.75
C GLU A 410 -14.06 20.48 -8.87
N HIS A 411 -14.12 19.26 -8.36
CA HIS A 411 -13.08 18.26 -8.56
C HIS A 411 -13.32 17.53 -9.87
N ASN A 412 -12.57 17.91 -10.90
CA ASN A 412 -12.66 17.35 -12.25
C ASN A 412 -11.26 17.26 -12.87
N VAL A 413 -11.18 16.76 -14.11
CA VAL A 413 -9.90 16.58 -14.83
C VAL A 413 -9.13 17.89 -14.93
N GLU A 414 -9.78 18.99 -15.32
CA GLU A 414 -9.13 20.29 -15.49
C GLU A 414 -8.55 20.81 -14.17
N SER A 415 -9.34 20.78 -13.09
CA SER A 415 -8.88 21.26 -11.78
C SER A 415 -7.81 20.35 -11.17
N HIS A 416 -7.88 19.04 -11.43
CA HIS A 416 -6.83 18.09 -11.04
C HIS A 416 -5.51 18.40 -11.73
N PHE A 417 -5.49 18.47 -13.06
CA PHE A 417 -4.26 18.75 -13.80
C PHE A 417 -3.73 20.13 -13.47
N THR A 418 -4.58 21.14 -13.26
CA THR A 418 -4.13 22.46 -12.79
C THR A 418 -3.38 22.37 -11.45
N LEU A 419 -3.88 21.58 -10.50
CA LEU A 419 -3.22 21.37 -9.20
C LEU A 419 -1.92 20.57 -9.34
N VAL A 420 -1.94 19.45 -10.06
CA VAL A 420 -0.77 18.57 -10.22
C VAL A 420 0.33 19.25 -11.02
N ASN A 421 0.00 19.91 -12.14
CA ASN A 421 0.94 20.68 -12.96
C ASN A 421 1.67 21.78 -12.17
N TYR A 422 0.96 22.44 -11.24
CA TYR A 422 1.55 23.44 -10.35
C TYR A 422 2.61 22.84 -9.41
N GLN A 423 2.41 21.59 -8.97
CA GLN A 423 3.36 20.85 -8.13
C GLN A 423 4.52 20.28 -8.97
N ILE A 424 4.24 19.71 -10.15
CA ILE A 424 5.24 19.18 -11.09
C ILE A 424 6.29 20.25 -11.43
N LYS A 425 5.88 21.51 -11.69
CA LYS A 425 6.81 22.60 -12.00
C LYS A 425 7.81 22.88 -10.85
N GLN A 426 7.34 22.80 -9.61
CA GLN A 426 8.21 22.94 -8.42
C GLN A 426 9.15 21.74 -8.30
N ILE A 427 8.62 20.53 -8.46
CA ILE A 427 9.41 19.29 -8.40
C ILE A 427 10.48 19.26 -9.50
N ARG A 428 10.16 19.69 -10.73
CA ARG A 428 11.12 19.84 -11.84
C ARG A 428 12.30 20.72 -11.45
N THR A 429 12.01 21.86 -10.81
CA THR A 429 13.05 22.78 -10.33
C THR A 429 13.88 22.15 -9.23
N ALA A 430 13.25 21.44 -8.29
CA ALA A 430 13.95 20.72 -7.22
C ALA A 430 14.83 19.58 -7.75
N LEU A 431 14.38 18.84 -8.77
CA LEU A 431 15.16 17.81 -9.47
C LEU A 431 16.38 18.42 -10.15
N ALA A 432 16.25 19.60 -10.78
CA ALA A 432 17.37 20.29 -11.40
C ALA A 432 18.43 20.71 -10.36
N ILE A 433 18.00 21.28 -9.23
CA ILE A 433 18.90 21.65 -8.12
C ILE A 433 19.54 20.40 -7.49
N ALA A 434 18.77 19.32 -7.29
CA ALA A 434 19.28 18.06 -6.75
C ALA A 434 20.36 17.46 -7.66
N SER A 435 20.11 17.44 -8.97
CA SER A 435 21.08 17.02 -9.98
C SER A 435 22.35 17.88 -9.95
N LEU A 436 22.20 19.20 -9.92
CA LEU A 436 23.32 20.14 -9.90
C LEU A 436 24.20 19.98 -8.66
N LEU A 437 23.59 19.81 -7.49
CA LEU A 437 24.29 19.70 -6.21
C LEU A 437 24.70 18.25 -5.87
N ASN A 438 24.39 17.28 -6.74
CA ASN A 438 24.55 15.84 -6.51
C ASN A 438 23.98 15.39 -5.15
N ARG A 439 22.72 15.78 -4.89
CA ARG A 439 22.00 15.45 -3.65
C ARG A 439 20.77 14.61 -3.93
N THR A 440 20.40 13.78 -2.96
CA THR A 440 19.17 12.98 -3.03
C THR A 440 17.96 13.88 -2.74
N LEU A 441 17.03 13.98 -3.69
CA LEU A 441 15.80 14.77 -3.52
C LEU A 441 14.81 14.05 -2.59
N VAL A 442 14.40 14.72 -1.51
CA VAL A 442 13.21 14.33 -0.75
C VAL A 442 12.00 14.85 -1.52
N MET A 443 11.22 13.95 -2.11
CA MET A 443 10.01 14.31 -2.85
C MET A 443 9.02 14.98 -1.87
N PRO A 444 8.29 16.03 -2.28
CA PRO A 444 7.28 16.63 -1.42
C PRO A 444 6.05 15.72 -1.32
N PRO A 445 5.22 15.87 -0.27
CA PRO A 445 3.88 15.30 -0.25
C PRO A 445 3.08 15.84 -1.45
N LEU A 446 2.44 14.95 -2.21
CA LEU A 446 1.73 15.30 -3.45
C LEU A 446 0.22 15.33 -3.22
N TRP A 447 -0.45 16.35 -3.73
CA TRP A 447 -1.91 16.50 -3.60
C TRP A 447 -2.62 16.26 -4.92
N CYS A 448 -3.67 15.44 -4.89
CA CYS A 448 -4.51 15.16 -6.03
C CYS A 448 -5.98 15.46 -5.73
N ARG A 449 -6.71 15.87 -6.77
CA ARG A 449 -8.17 16.06 -6.69
C ARG A 449 -8.99 14.85 -7.10
N ILE A 450 -8.42 13.97 -7.92
CA ILE A 450 -9.08 12.77 -8.44
C ILE A 450 -8.07 11.64 -8.35
N ASP A 451 -8.61 10.44 -8.20
CA ASP A 451 -7.89 9.18 -8.06
C ASP A 451 -7.22 8.75 -9.37
N ARG A 452 -6.26 7.82 -9.32
CA ARG A 452 -5.73 7.12 -10.50
C ARG A 452 -6.27 5.70 -10.45
N LEU A 453 -6.81 5.20 -11.57
CA LEU A 453 -7.29 3.82 -11.73
C LEU A 453 -6.84 3.24 -13.09
N TRP A 454 -7.20 1.98 -13.38
CA TRP A 454 -6.91 1.33 -14.67
C TRP A 454 -8.04 1.47 -15.71
N TYR A 455 -9.11 2.17 -15.37
CA TYR A 455 -10.33 2.27 -16.16
C TYR A 455 -11.00 3.63 -15.97
N GLY A 456 -11.97 3.96 -16.83
CA GLY A 456 -12.72 5.22 -16.77
C GLY A 456 -13.52 5.37 -15.48
N HIS A 457 -13.41 6.50 -14.79
CA HIS A 457 -14.07 6.72 -13.49
C HIS A 457 -14.47 8.19 -13.28
N PRO A 458 -15.45 8.50 -12.40
CA PRO A 458 -15.97 9.86 -12.21
C PRO A 458 -15.06 10.75 -11.34
N GLY A 459 -13.79 10.40 -11.17
CA GLY A 459 -12.82 11.11 -10.35
C GLY A 459 -12.46 10.41 -9.05
N ILE A 460 -13.42 9.87 -8.29
CA ILE A 460 -13.18 8.93 -7.19
C ILE A 460 -14.12 7.74 -7.33
N LEU A 461 -13.80 6.61 -6.69
CA LEU A 461 -14.70 5.46 -6.66
C LEU A 461 -15.97 5.79 -5.88
N GLU A 462 -17.13 5.55 -6.50
CA GLU A 462 -18.43 5.75 -5.85
C GLU A 462 -18.54 4.86 -4.61
N GLY A 463 -19.07 5.41 -3.51
CA GLY A 463 -19.16 4.74 -2.22
C GLY A 463 -17.84 4.67 -1.42
N SER A 464 -16.68 4.94 -2.04
CA SER A 464 -15.41 4.99 -1.30
C SER A 464 -15.35 6.15 -0.31
N MET A 465 -14.49 6.04 0.70
CA MET A 465 -14.24 7.11 1.67
C MET A 465 -13.15 8.09 1.19
N THR A 466 -12.82 8.11 -0.10
CA THR A 466 -11.75 8.96 -0.65
C THR A 466 -12.10 10.43 -0.48
N ARG A 467 -11.27 11.18 0.26
CA ARG A 467 -11.44 12.63 0.42
C ARG A 467 -10.92 13.36 -0.82
N GLN A 468 -11.51 14.51 -1.17
CA GLN A 468 -11.00 15.37 -2.23
C GLN A 468 -10.75 16.79 -1.68
N PRO A 469 -9.56 17.38 -1.91
CA PRO A 469 -8.34 16.72 -2.39
C PRO A 469 -7.78 15.76 -1.31
N PHE A 470 -6.95 14.81 -1.73
CA PHE A 470 -6.23 13.90 -0.84
C PHE A 470 -4.73 13.99 -1.09
N LEU A 471 -3.97 13.54 -0.08
CA LEU A 471 -2.54 13.29 -0.24
C LEU A 471 -2.42 12.07 -1.15
N CYS A 472 -2.12 12.29 -2.43
CA CYS A 472 -1.94 11.19 -3.35
C CYS A 472 -0.50 10.67 -3.25
N PRO A 473 -0.36 9.35 -3.19
CA PRO A 473 0.93 8.72 -3.28
C PRO A 473 1.70 9.04 -4.56
N LEU A 474 3.04 9.00 -4.51
CA LEU A 474 3.89 9.52 -5.59
C LEU A 474 3.64 8.86 -6.95
N ASP A 475 3.38 7.55 -6.96
CA ASP A 475 3.10 6.74 -8.14
C ASP A 475 1.73 7.03 -8.79
N HIS A 476 0.91 7.95 -8.26
CA HIS A 476 -0.26 8.45 -8.98
C HIS A 476 0.12 9.42 -10.11
N VAL A 477 1.31 10.03 -10.04
CA VAL A 477 1.75 11.05 -11.01
C VAL A 477 3.11 10.73 -11.60
N PHE A 478 4.01 10.12 -10.83
CA PHE A 478 5.37 9.81 -11.25
C PHE A 478 5.56 8.31 -11.47
N GLU A 479 6.28 7.93 -12.53
CA GLU A 479 6.63 6.55 -12.81
C GLU A 479 7.87 6.16 -11.99
N VAL A 480 7.66 5.80 -10.73
CA VAL A 480 8.70 5.46 -9.73
C VAL A 480 9.70 4.42 -10.26
N ASN A 481 9.21 3.40 -10.97
CA ASN A 481 10.03 2.40 -11.65
C ASN A 481 10.95 2.97 -12.73
N VAL A 482 10.50 3.99 -13.47
CA VAL A 482 11.30 4.69 -14.48
C VAL A 482 12.33 5.59 -13.80
N MET A 483 11.95 6.27 -12.72
CA MET A 483 12.85 7.12 -11.95
C MET A 483 14.03 6.35 -11.35
N LEU A 484 13.78 5.13 -10.86
CA LEU A 484 14.80 4.25 -10.28
C LEU A 484 15.62 3.46 -11.32
N LYS A 485 15.17 3.44 -12.59
CA LYS A 485 15.87 2.73 -13.66
C LYS A 485 17.23 3.40 -13.93
N LYS A 486 18.30 2.61 -13.94
CA LYS A 486 19.61 3.06 -14.40
C LYS A 486 19.55 3.32 -15.92
N LEU A 487 19.67 4.58 -16.29
CA LEU A 487 19.70 5.03 -17.68
C LEU A 487 21.09 5.55 -18.04
N SER A 488 21.47 5.48 -19.32
CA SER A 488 22.78 5.96 -19.81
C SER A 488 23.06 7.40 -19.41
N GLU A 489 24.22 7.66 -18.78
CA GLU A 489 24.62 9.02 -18.43
C GLU A 489 24.97 9.86 -19.67
N GLU A 490 25.36 9.22 -20.77
CA GLU A 490 25.65 9.91 -22.04
C GLU A 490 24.40 10.53 -22.66
N GLU A 491 23.23 9.91 -22.50
CA GLU A 491 21.97 10.40 -23.08
C GLU A 491 21.12 11.18 -22.06
N PHE A 492 21.21 10.81 -20.77
CA PHE A 492 20.31 11.28 -19.72
C PHE A 492 21.01 12.01 -18.58
N GLY A 493 22.32 12.18 -18.66
CA GLY A 493 23.09 12.79 -17.58
C GLY A 493 23.10 11.93 -16.32
N PRO A 494 23.61 12.47 -15.20
CA PRO A 494 23.73 11.72 -13.95
C PRO A 494 22.37 11.26 -13.41
N GLN A 495 22.37 10.15 -12.67
CA GLN A 495 21.18 9.68 -11.95
C GLN A 495 20.76 10.72 -10.91
N ILE A 496 19.45 10.95 -10.80
CA ILE A 496 18.87 11.81 -9.76
C ILE A 496 18.21 10.91 -8.73
N ASP A 497 18.89 10.70 -7.61
CA ASP A 497 18.33 9.91 -6.51
C ASP A 497 17.21 10.68 -5.80
N PHE A 498 16.21 9.93 -5.33
CA PHE A 498 15.10 10.49 -4.57
C PHE A 498 14.69 9.61 -3.38
N ARG A 499 13.93 10.20 -2.46
CA ARG A 499 13.28 9.55 -1.32
C ARG A 499 11.83 10.01 -1.19
N GLU A 500 11.04 9.19 -0.51
CA GLU A 500 9.68 9.50 -0.08
C GLU A 500 9.64 10.75 0.81
N TYR A 501 8.48 11.40 0.85
CA TYR A 501 8.29 12.63 1.62
C TYR A 501 8.46 12.45 3.13
N SER A 502 8.26 11.23 3.65
CA SER A 502 8.33 10.89 5.07
C SER A 502 9.73 10.52 5.57
N ILE A 503 10.75 10.45 4.70
CA ILE A 503 12.11 10.00 5.07
C ILE A 503 12.72 10.82 6.22
N LEU A 504 12.45 12.14 6.26
CA LEU A 504 13.01 13.04 7.26
C LEU A 504 12.36 12.87 8.65
N ASP A 505 11.15 12.31 8.69
CA ASP A 505 10.41 11.97 9.91
C ASP A 505 10.63 10.50 10.31
N ASN A 506 11.31 9.71 9.48
CA ASN A 506 11.53 8.29 9.71
C ASN A 506 12.32 8.06 11.01
N PRO A 507 11.85 7.18 11.93
CA PRO A 507 12.56 6.87 13.16
C PRO A 507 13.99 6.35 12.92
N SER A 508 14.21 5.62 11.83
CA SER A 508 15.50 5.02 11.45
C SER A 508 16.52 6.04 10.95
N LEU A 509 16.11 7.29 10.70
CA LEU A 509 17.00 8.34 10.24
C LEU A 509 18.08 8.65 11.31
N PRO A 510 19.38 8.54 10.98
CA PRO A 510 20.47 8.72 11.94
C PRO A 510 20.48 10.10 12.60
N SER A 511 20.92 10.15 13.86
CA SER A 511 20.96 11.41 14.63
C SER A 511 21.88 12.47 14.02
N GLU A 512 22.96 12.06 13.34
CA GLU A 512 23.86 12.95 12.60
C GLU A 512 23.17 13.64 11.41
N VAL A 513 22.24 12.96 10.75
CA VAL A 513 21.44 13.54 9.67
C VAL A 513 20.39 14.48 10.25
N LYS A 514 19.69 14.06 11.31
CA LYS A 514 18.65 14.88 12.00
C LYS A 514 19.17 16.23 12.49
N LYS A 515 20.44 16.28 12.93
CA LYS A 515 21.06 17.48 13.53
C LYS A 515 21.80 18.35 12.52
N SER A 516 22.09 17.85 11.32
CA SER A 516 22.86 18.57 10.30
C SER A 516 21.95 19.10 9.20
N TRP A 517 21.46 20.33 9.38
CA TRP A 517 20.57 21.00 8.43
C TRP A 517 20.98 22.43 8.11
N LEU A 518 20.62 22.87 6.91
CA LEU A 518 20.75 24.23 6.41
C LEU A 518 19.40 24.70 5.85
N ASP A 519 18.80 25.70 6.47
CA ASP A 519 17.59 26.35 5.98
C ASP A 519 17.93 27.42 4.94
N VAL A 520 17.49 27.23 3.71
CA VAL A 520 17.70 28.17 2.60
C VAL A 520 16.44 29.00 2.40
N GLN A 521 16.56 30.32 2.60
CA GLN A 521 15.49 31.30 2.39
C GLN A 521 15.76 32.11 1.14
N LEU A 522 14.85 32.02 0.17
CA LEU A 522 14.96 32.82 -1.04
C LEU A 522 14.73 34.29 -0.75
N CYS A 523 15.63 35.15 -1.24
CA CYS A 523 15.58 36.60 -1.07
C CYS A 523 15.62 37.33 -2.43
N LYS A 524 15.16 38.57 -2.44
CA LYS A 524 15.23 39.42 -3.64
C LYS A 524 16.65 40.01 -3.72
N GLU A 525 17.28 39.91 -4.88
CA GLU A 525 18.59 40.50 -5.12
C GLU A 525 18.60 42.01 -4.75
N GLY A 526 19.69 42.47 -4.11
CA GLY A 526 19.82 43.83 -3.60
C GLY A 526 19.11 44.11 -2.27
N THR A 527 18.51 43.10 -1.62
CA THR A 527 18.03 43.22 -0.23
C THR A 527 19.13 42.93 0.79
N GLU A 528 19.06 43.54 1.97
CA GLU A 528 20.10 43.43 3.00
C GLU A 528 20.38 41.96 3.39
N GLY A 529 21.64 41.55 3.21
CA GLY A 529 22.12 40.19 3.48
C GLY A 529 21.67 39.14 2.46
N CYS A 530 21.24 39.55 1.25
CA CYS A 530 20.94 38.65 0.15
C CYS A 530 22.15 38.39 -0.77
N ASP A 531 23.23 39.16 -0.64
CA ASP A 531 24.43 38.99 -1.46
C ASP A 531 25.18 37.73 -1.04
N VAL A 532 25.37 36.80 -1.98
CA VAL A 532 26.06 35.53 -1.75
C VAL A 532 27.45 35.52 -2.40
N SER A 533 28.45 35.11 -1.63
CA SER A 533 29.85 34.93 -2.03
C SER A 533 30.42 33.59 -1.54
N ASN A 534 31.70 33.30 -1.81
CA ASN A 534 32.36 32.07 -1.36
C ASN A 534 32.39 31.93 0.17
N ASP A 535 32.53 33.06 0.87
CA ASP A 535 32.64 33.12 2.33
C ASP A 535 31.26 33.25 3.00
N THR A 536 30.17 32.93 2.27
CA THR A 536 28.82 32.99 2.83
C THR A 536 28.68 31.95 3.91
N THR A 537 28.84 32.36 5.16
CA THR A 537 28.55 31.54 6.32
C THR A 537 27.06 31.52 6.57
N SER A 538 26.50 30.37 6.93
CA SER A 538 25.15 30.33 7.46
C SER A 538 25.11 30.99 8.85
N VAL A 539 24.11 31.82 9.11
CA VAL A 539 23.90 32.41 10.44
C VAL A 539 22.84 31.59 11.16
N GLY A 540 23.24 30.85 12.19
CA GLY A 540 22.34 29.98 12.95
C GLY A 540 21.69 28.88 12.09
N GLY A 541 22.40 28.34 11.12
CA GLY A 541 21.89 27.31 10.21
C GLY A 541 20.97 27.84 9.11
N LYS A 542 20.88 29.16 8.90
CA LYS A 542 20.08 29.79 7.85
C LYS A 542 20.96 30.47 6.80
N LEU A 543 20.62 30.28 5.53
CA LEU A 543 21.23 30.89 4.36
C LEU A 543 20.17 31.70 3.61
N LYS A 544 20.40 33.00 3.44
CA LYS A 544 19.65 33.81 2.47
C LYS A 544 20.26 33.58 1.09
N PHE A 545 19.45 33.24 0.10
CA PHE A 545 19.91 32.90 -1.24
C PHE A 545 19.11 33.66 -2.31
N PRO A 546 19.76 34.36 -3.25
CA PRO A 546 19.05 35.13 -4.26
C PRO A 546 18.10 34.27 -5.09
N LYS A 547 16.90 34.80 -5.30
CA LYS A 547 16.02 34.32 -6.35
C LYS A 547 16.70 34.48 -7.71
N HIS A 548 16.29 33.63 -8.64
CA HIS A 548 16.78 33.56 -9.99
C HIS A 548 18.31 33.42 -10.01
N SER A 549 18.86 32.53 -9.18
CA SER A 549 20.30 32.25 -9.23
C SER A 549 20.63 31.34 -10.41
N ASN A 550 21.80 31.58 -11.02
CA ASN A 550 22.33 30.75 -12.11
C ASN A 550 23.12 29.55 -11.58
N GLU A 551 23.48 28.65 -12.48
CA GLU A 551 24.22 27.42 -12.19
C GLU A 551 25.53 27.66 -11.43
N GLU A 552 26.34 28.62 -11.88
CA GLU A 552 27.62 28.97 -11.26
C GLU A 552 27.43 29.42 -9.81
N THR A 553 26.40 30.23 -9.52
CA THR A 553 26.11 30.71 -8.17
C THR A 553 25.72 29.56 -7.24
N PHE A 554 24.89 28.63 -7.69
CA PHE A 554 24.56 27.43 -6.91
C PHE A 554 25.80 26.61 -6.59
N MET A 555 26.60 26.26 -7.61
CA MET A 555 27.81 25.45 -7.42
C MET A 555 28.79 26.13 -6.49
N LYS A 556 28.98 27.44 -6.64
CA LYS A 556 29.87 28.27 -5.84
C LYS A 556 29.45 28.29 -4.37
N VAL A 557 28.21 28.69 -4.09
CA VAL A 557 27.72 28.85 -2.71
C VAL A 557 27.59 27.52 -1.99
N PHE A 558 27.00 26.50 -2.63
CA PHE A 558 26.76 25.21 -1.99
C PHE A 558 28.02 24.33 -1.88
N SER A 559 29.13 24.71 -2.54
CA SER A 559 30.42 24.05 -2.34
C SER A 559 30.94 24.16 -0.89
N SER A 560 30.61 25.25 -0.19
CA SER A 560 30.94 25.48 1.23
C SER A 560 30.06 24.68 2.20
N PHE A 561 29.03 23.99 1.71
CA PHE A 561 28.05 23.24 2.52
C PHE A 561 28.00 21.74 2.19
N LYS A 562 29.05 21.18 1.56
CA LYS A 562 29.10 19.76 1.17
C LYS A 562 28.87 18.81 2.35
N ASP A 563 29.37 19.14 3.54
CA ASP A 563 29.26 18.30 4.74
C ASP A 563 27.90 18.39 5.44
N ILE A 564 27.05 19.36 5.06
CA ILE A 564 25.68 19.44 5.58
C ILE A 564 24.87 18.26 5.07
N LYS A 565 24.15 17.58 5.97
CA LYS A 565 23.38 16.37 5.61
C LYS A 565 22.02 16.69 5.01
N VAL A 566 21.38 17.80 5.38
CA VAL A 566 20.06 18.19 4.85
C VAL A 566 20.03 19.66 4.46
N ILE A 567 19.81 19.96 3.18
CA ILE A 567 19.56 21.33 2.71
C ILE A 567 18.05 21.51 2.50
N LYS A 568 17.46 22.46 3.21
CA LYS A 568 16.01 22.69 3.26
C LYS A 568 15.65 24.03 2.62
N PHE A 569 15.11 24.02 1.42
CA PHE A 569 14.62 25.24 0.77
C PHE A 569 13.24 25.63 1.31
N SER A 570 13.06 26.88 1.71
CA SER A 570 11.75 27.43 2.10
C SER A 570 10.77 27.48 0.93
N SER A 571 11.31 27.51 -0.30
CA SER A 571 10.61 27.37 -1.58
C SER A 571 11.68 27.10 -2.64
N VAL A 572 11.31 26.40 -3.72
CA VAL A 572 12.13 26.28 -4.94
C VAL A 572 11.58 27.15 -6.07
N GLN A 573 10.45 27.82 -5.87
CA GLN A 573 9.89 28.74 -6.85
C GLN A 573 10.86 29.89 -7.07
N ASP A 574 11.21 30.11 -8.34
CA ASP A 574 12.20 31.11 -8.75
C ASP A 574 13.60 30.88 -8.15
N ALA A 575 13.93 29.68 -7.64
CA ALA A 575 15.25 29.46 -7.05
C ALA A 575 16.35 29.38 -8.12
N PHE A 576 16.07 28.72 -9.25
CA PHE A 576 17.04 28.38 -10.28
C PHE A 576 16.58 28.88 -11.65
N GLN A 577 17.43 29.61 -12.36
CA GLN A 577 17.13 30.14 -13.70
C GLN A 577 17.20 29.08 -14.80
N GLY A 578 17.93 27.99 -14.58
CA GLY A 578 18.21 26.98 -15.58
C GLY A 578 19.70 26.70 -15.71
N PHE A 579 20.02 25.67 -16.49
CA PHE A 579 21.38 25.27 -16.78
C PHE A 579 22.03 26.24 -17.77
N THR A 580 23.28 26.58 -17.52
CA THR A 580 24.10 27.38 -18.45
C THR A 580 24.72 26.51 -19.54
N ASP A 581 25.02 25.25 -19.21
CA ASP A 581 25.47 24.23 -20.15
C ASP A 581 24.27 23.57 -20.84
N LYS A 582 24.17 23.76 -22.15
CA LYS A 582 23.08 23.23 -22.98
C LYS A 582 23.09 21.70 -23.09
N ASP A 583 24.25 21.07 -23.15
CA ASP A 583 24.35 19.60 -23.21
C ASP A 583 23.86 18.99 -21.89
N ARG A 584 24.23 19.60 -20.76
CA ARG A 584 23.69 19.22 -19.45
C ARG A 584 22.19 19.43 -19.36
N GLU A 585 21.69 20.56 -19.88
CA GLU A 585 20.26 20.83 -19.93
C GLU A 585 19.53 19.75 -20.73
N ASP A 586 19.96 19.48 -21.96
CA ASP A 586 19.33 18.52 -22.86
C ASP A 586 19.28 17.11 -22.24
N LYS A 587 20.38 16.68 -21.62
CA LYS A 587 20.46 15.42 -20.86
C LYS A 587 19.49 15.38 -19.68
N PHE A 588 19.45 16.43 -18.87
CA PHE A 588 18.52 16.55 -17.75
C PHE A 588 17.07 16.47 -18.24
N ARG A 589 16.72 17.26 -19.27
CA ARG A 589 15.38 17.29 -19.87
C ARG A 589 15.00 15.91 -20.41
N ASN A 590 15.92 15.23 -21.08
CA ASN A 590 15.72 13.88 -21.60
C ASN A 590 15.42 12.87 -20.49
N ARG A 591 16.04 13.01 -19.33
CA ARG A 591 15.74 12.18 -18.16
C ARG A 591 14.36 12.48 -17.58
N VAL A 592 14.12 13.72 -17.17
CA VAL A 592 12.95 14.06 -16.34
C VAL A 592 11.63 14.07 -17.12
N LYS A 593 11.66 14.24 -18.45
CA LYS A 593 10.46 14.10 -19.28
C LYS A 593 9.79 12.72 -19.12
N ARG A 594 10.58 11.67 -18.82
CA ARG A 594 10.09 10.30 -18.62
C ARG A 594 9.59 9.99 -17.20
N TYR A 595 9.74 10.92 -16.27
CA TYR A 595 9.46 10.65 -14.85
C TYR A 595 7.97 10.74 -14.51
N VAL A 596 7.17 11.39 -15.35
CA VAL A 596 5.73 11.52 -15.14
C VAL A 596 4.96 10.47 -15.93
N GLY A 597 3.84 10.02 -15.38
CA GLY A 597 3.05 8.92 -15.92
C GLY A 597 1.79 9.36 -16.63
N ILE A 598 0.76 8.54 -16.49
CA ILE A 598 -0.59 8.80 -16.99
C ILE A 598 -1.58 8.92 -15.84
N TRP A 599 -2.56 9.80 -16.00
CA TRP A 599 -3.81 9.72 -15.28
C TRP A 599 -4.79 8.88 -16.10
N CYS A 600 -5.49 7.95 -15.47
CA CYS A 600 -6.52 7.15 -16.13
C CYS A 600 -7.75 7.06 -15.22
N CYS A 601 -8.97 7.24 -15.75
CA CYS A 601 -9.30 7.64 -17.13
C CYS A 601 -10.61 8.43 -17.20
N VAL A 602 -10.78 9.20 -18.28
CA VAL A 602 -12.08 9.78 -18.65
C VAL A 602 -13.07 8.64 -18.97
N PRO A 603 -14.29 8.65 -18.38
CA PRO A 603 -15.33 7.64 -18.67
C PRO A 603 -15.73 7.59 -20.14
N ASP A 604 -16.20 6.43 -20.59
CA ASP A 604 -16.80 6.21 -21.91
C ASP A 604 -15.92 6.54 -23.12
N GLN A 605 -14.59 6.55 -22.94
CA GLN A 605 -13.59 6.76 -23.99
C GLN A 605 -12.66 5.56 -24.11
N SER A 606 -12.42 5.10 -25.35
CA SER A 606 -11.47 4.00 -25.61
C SER A 606 -10.02 4.39 -25.33
N LEU A 607 -9.66 5.64 -25.62
CA LEU A 607 -8.39 6.28 -25.26
C LEU A 607 -8.68 7.36 -24.22
N GLY A 608 -9.02 6.94 -22.99
CA GLY A 608 -9.44 7.85 -21.93
C GLY A 608 -8.30 8.36 -21.03
N HIS A 609 -7.07 7.85 -21.17
CA HIS A 609 -5.94 8.26 -20.35
C HIS A 609 -5.37 9.61 -20.80
N ILE A 610 -4.73 10.32 -19.87
CA ILE A 610 -4.11 11.62 -20.13
C ILE A 610 -2.68 11.56 -19.60
N TYR A 611 -1.71 11.87 -20.46
CA TYR A 611 -0.31 11.96 -20.07
C TYR A 611 -0.07 13.21 -19.22
N TYR A 612 0.55 13.03 -18.06
CA TYR A 612 1.21 14.14 -17.40
C TYR A 612 2.41 14.58 -18.25
N ASP A 613 2.71 15.87 -18.22
CA ASP A 613 3.79 16.44 -19.03
C ASP A 613 4.69 17.29 -18.14
N MET A 614 5.94 16.86 -17.99
CA MET A 614 6.95 17.58 -17.19
C MET A 614 7.17 19.01 -17.67
N TYR A 615 6.91 19.30 -18.95
CA TYR A 615 7.13 20.59 -19.63
C TYR A 615 5.84 21.20 -20.19
N TRP A 616 4.70 20.89 -19.58
CA TRP A 616 3.39 21.45 -19.95
C TRP A 616 3.40 22.98 -20.06
N ASP A 617 4.18 23.68 -19.22
CA ASP A 617 4.22 25.14 -19.12
C ASP A 617 5.00 25.81 -20.24
N GLU A 618 5.73 25.03 -21.04
CA GLU A 618 6.46 25.51 -22.22
C GLU A 618 5.69 25.25 -23.53
N LYS A 619 4.51 24.63 -23.46
CA LYS A 619 3.67 24.27 -24.61
C LYS A 619 2.45 25.20 -24.70
N PRO A 620 2.44 26.19 -25.62
CA PRO A 620 1.30 27.10 -25.77
C PRO A 620 0.00 26.34 -26.06
N GLY A 621 -1.04 26.63 -25.28
CA GLY A 621 -2.36 26.00 -25.47
C GLY A 621 -2.45 24.54 -25.00
N TRP A 622 -1.48 24.04 -24.25
CA TRP A 622 -1.55 22.70 -23.64
C TRP A 622 -2.83 22.53 -22.82
N LYS A 623 -3.49 21.38 -22.97
CA LYS A 623 -4.69 21.00 -22.24
C LYS A 623 -4.60 19.55 -21.78
N ALA A 624 -5.19 19.25 -20.64
CA ALA A 624 -5.37 17.89 -20.14
C ALA A 624 -6.52 17.22 -20.88
N ILE A 625 -6.26 16.76 -22.11
CA ILE A 625 -7.22 16.01 -22.92
C ILE A 625 -6.63 14.65 -23.29
N PRO A 626 -7.46 13.60 -23.40
CA PRO A 626 -6.99 12.31 -23.86
C PRO A 626 -6.53 12.34 -25.34
N PRO A 627 -5.66 11.40 -25.76
CA PRO A 627 -5.27 11.25 -27.16
C PRO A 627 -6.50 11.12 -28.07
N GLN A 628 -6.51 11.86 -29.18
CA GLN A 628 -7.64 11.84 -30.12
C GLN A 628 -7.53 10.68 -31.13
N THR A 629 -6.29 10.24 -31.40
CA THR A 629 -6.00 9.13 -32.31
C THR A 629 -4.96 8.21 -31.69
N SER A 630 -4.86 6.97 -32.19
CA SER A 630 -3.78 6.05 -31.80
C SER A 630 -2.40 6.54 -32.19
N GLN A 631 -2.30 7.45 -33.17
CA GLN A 631 -1.02 8.07 -33.55
C GLN A 631 -0.56 9.09 -32.52
N ASP A 632 -1.50 9.74 -31.83
CA ASP A 632 -1.21 10.70 -30.74
C ASP A 632 -1.03 10.00 -29.39
N ASP A 633 -1.32 8.69 -29.32
CA ASP A 633 -1.20 7.91 -28.09
C ASP A 633 0.23 7.43 -27.87
N HIS A 634 1.08 8.40 -27.53
CA HIS A 634 2.41 8.13 -27.04
C HIS A 634 2.77 9.11 -25.93
N PRO A 635 3.71 8.74 -25.04
CA PRO A 635 4.21 9.68 -24.06
C PRO A 635 4.78 10.95 -24.71
N PRO A 636 4.69 12.13 -24.07
CA PRO A 636 5.05 13.42 -24.67
C PRO A 636 6.56 13.66 -24.95
N TRP A 637 7.37 12.61 -25.15
CA TRP A 637 8.83 12.68 -25.22
C TRP A 637 9.54 11.76 -26.21
#